data_AF-A0A918RK13-F1
#
_entry.id   AF-A0A918RK13-F1
#
_cell.length_a   1.000
_cell.length_b   1.000
_cell.length_c   1.000
_cell.angle_alpha   90.00
_cell.angle_beta   90.00
_cell.angle_gamma   90.00
#
_symmetry.space_group_name_H-M   'P 1'
#
loop_
_entity.id
_entity.type
_entity.pdbx_description
1 polymer ?
#
loop_
_entity_poly.entity_id
_entity_poly.type
_entity_poly.pdbx_seq_one_letter_code
_entity_poly.pdbx_strand_id
1 'polypeptide(L)'
;MSGIKGQPRVDHKHAAQQAREMPGQWVLAGTYGSSVSAKHAANQVRTGERLPAYRPARSFRARTEVTQNGVDLWVCYVAPSDQHTRDFHESITSGLTEDLDAFSRRLEQRGTEPTARPA
;
A
#
# COMPACT_ATOMS: atom_id res chain seq x y z
N MET A 1 -32.66 -27.20 17.37
CA MET A 1 -31.41 -27.69 16.75
C MET A 1 -31.01 -26.72 15.65
N SER A 2 -30.28 -25.65 15.99
CA SER A 2 -29.85 -24.65 15.00
C SER A 2 -28.60 -25.16 14.31
N GLY A 3 -28.73 -25.49 13.02
CA GLY A 3 -27.64 -25.98 12.19
C GLY A 3 -26.46 -25.02 12.22
N ILE A 4 -25.29 -25.59 12.49
CA ILE A 4 -24.00 -24.91 12.39
C ILE A 4 -23.88 -24.46 10.93
N LYS A 5 -24.23 -23.20 10.64
CA LYS A 5 -23.93 -22.58 9.34
C LYS A 5 -22.42 -22.64 9.22
N GLY A 6 -21.94 -23.56 8.37
CA GLY A 6 -20.52 -23.77 8.15
C GLY A 6 -19.86 -22.42 7.89
N GLN A 7 -18.99 -22.00 8.80
CA GLN A 7 -18.28 -20.74 8.63
C GLN A 7 -17.57 -20.82 7.27
N PRO A 8 -17.69 -19.78 6.43
CA PRO A 8 -17.05 -19.76 5.13
C PRO A 8 -15.57 -20.09 5.35
N ARG A 9 -15.11 -21.20 4.73
CA ARG A 9 -13.72 -21.62 4.81
C ARG A 9 -12.86 -20.45 4.35
N VAL A 10 -11.95 -20.02 5.21
CA VAL A 10 -11.05 -18.89 4.95
C VAL A 10 -10.20 -19.21 3.72
N ASP A 11 -10.52 -18.62 2.57
CA ASP A 11 -9.76 -18.80 1.33
C ASP A 11 -8.87 -17.58 1.08
N HIS A 12 -7.68 -17.65 1.67
CA HIS A 12 -6.67 -16.61 1.55
C HIS A 12 -6.18 -16.39 0.12
N LYS A 13 -6.20 -17.44 -0.74
CA LYS A 13 -5.73 -17.31 -2.12
C LYS A 13 -6.74 -16.53 -2.94
N HIS A 14 -8.01 -16.90 -2.84
CA HIS A 14 -9.09 -16.21 -3.52
C HIS A 14 -9.19 -14.75 -3.07
N ALA A 15 -9.12 -14.51 -1.76
CA ALA A 15 -9.16 -13.15 -1.22
C ALA A 15 -7.98 -12.28 -1.66
N ALA A 16 -6.76 -12.86 -1.73
CA ALA A 16 -5.59 -12.14 -2.22
C ALA A 16 -5.69 -11.80 -3.71
N GLN A 17 -6.20 -12.73 -4.53
CA GLN A 17 -6.43 -12.50 -5.95
C GLN A 17 -7.47 -11.39 -6.16
N GLN A 18 -8.62 -11.49 -5.50
CA GLN A 18 -9.68 -10.50 -5.60
C GLN A 18 -9.20 -9.11 -5.13
N ALA A 19 -8.42 -9.04 -4.05
CA ALA A 19 -7.84 -7.77 -3.62
C ALA A 19 -6.84 -7.19 -4.63
N ARG A 20 -6.12 -8.02 -5.39
CA ARG A 20 -5.23 -7.56 -6.47
C ARG A 20 -5.99 -7.06 -7.70
N GLU A 21 -7.13 -7.66 -8.00
CA GLU A 21 -8.05 -7.19 -9.06
C GLU A 21 -8.68 -5.84 -8.70
N MET A 22 -8.79 -5.57 -7.39
CA MET A 22 -9.46 -4.40 -6.82
C MET A 22 -8.52 -3.63 -5.86
N PRO A 23 -7.42 -3.02 -6.36
CA PRO A 23 -6.46 -2.31 -5.53
C PRO A 23 -7.13 -1.16 -4.76
N GLY A 24 -6.77 -1.01 -3.47
CA GLY A 24 -7.36 0.00 -2.59
C GLY A 24 -8.73 -0.37 -2.01
N GLN A 25 -9.35 -1.47 -2.44
CA GLN A 25 -10.63 -1.93 -1.91
C GLN A 25 -10.44 -3.04 -0.87
N TRP A 26 -11.29 -3.02 0.15
CA TRP A 26 -11.28 -4.03 1.22
C TRP A 26 -12.08 -5.25 0.81
N VAL A 27 -11.44 -6.41 0.83
CA VAL A 27 -12.02 -7.72 0.53
C VAL A 27 -12.05 -8.56 1.79
N LEU A 28 -13.16 -9.25 2.05
CA LEU A 28 -13.30 -10.17 3.17
C LEU A 28 -12.50 -11.45 2.89
N ALA A 29 -11.48 -11.72 3.70
CA ALA A 29 -10.70 -12.94 3.61
C ALA A 29 -11.32 -14.12 4.37
N GLY A 30 -12.06 -13.82 5.44
CA GLY A 30 -12.83 -14.81 6.19
C GLY A 30 -13.12 -14.37 7.62
N THR A 31 -13.93 -15.17 8.31
CA THR A 31 -14.35 -14.94 9.70
C THR A 31 -13.67 -15.93 10.62
N TYR A 32 -13.07 -15.43 11.70
CA TYR A 32 -12.42 -16.23 12.74
C TYR A 32 -13.30 -16.32 13.98
N GLY A 33 -13.25 -17.44 14.69
CA GLY A 33 -13.96 -17.60 15.97
C GLY A 33 -13.36 -16.78 17.12
N SER A 34 -12.15 -16.21 16.96
CA SER A 34 -11.50 -15.40 18.00
C SER A 34 -10.69 -14.24 17.43
N SER A 35 -10.60 -13.15 18.21
CA SER A 35 -9.79 -11.99 17.86
C SER A 35 -8.29 -12.30 17.84
N VAL A 36 -7.84 -13.25 18.65
CA VAL A 36 -6.43 -13.67 18.69
C VAL A 36 -6.04 -14.34 17.37
N SER A 37 -6.88 -15.26 16.89
CA SER A 37 -6.69 -15.92 15.60
C SER A 37 -6.73 -14.92 14.43
N ALA A 38 -7.69 -14.00 14.44
CA ALA A 38 -7.81 -12.97 13.41
C ALA A 38 -6.60 -12.03 13.39
N LYS A 39 -6.11 -11.58 14.55
CA LYS A 39 -4.90 -10.74 14.65
C LYS A 39 -3.67 -11.48 14.16
N HIS A 40 -3.53 -12.76 14.51
CA HIS A 40 -2.41 -13.58 14.04
C HIS A 40 -2.45 -13.72 12.51
N ALA A 41 -3.62 -13.97 11.92
CA ALA A 41 -3.80 -14.02 10.48
C ALA A 41 -3.50 -12.66 9.81
N ALA A 42 -3.98 -11.55 10.39
CA ALA A 42 -3.68 -10.20 9.89
C ALA A 42 -2.17 -9.91 9.87
N ASN A 43 -1.42 -10.38 10.87
CA ASN A 43 0.04 -10.27 10.88
C ASN A 43 0.68 -11.10 9.77
N GLN A 44 0.22 -12.33 9.53
CA GLN A 44 0.73 -13.17 8.43
C GLN A 44 0.43 -12.57 7.05
N VAL A 45 -0.73 -11.93 6.86
CA VAL A 45 -1.06 -11.21 5.62
C VAL A 45 -0.08 -10.06 5.38
N ARG A 46 0.27 -9.30 6.43
CA ARG A 46 1.20 -8.16 6.32
C ARG A 46 2.63 -8.61 6.00
N THR A 47 3.10 -9.70 6.61
CA THR A 47 4.46 -10.20 6.39
C THR A 47 4.58 -11.05 5.12
N GLY A 48 3.51 -11.72 4.69
CA GLY A 48 3.51 -12.61 3.53
C GLY A 48 4.44 -13.84 3.67
N GLU A 49 4.93 -14.12 4.88
CA GLU A 49 5.95 -15.15 5.14
C GLU A 49 5.36 -16.57 5.10
N ARG A 50 4.25 -16.77 5.81
CA ARG A 50 3.52 -18.06 5.84
C ARG A 50 2.46 -18.19 4.76
N LEU A 51 2.11 -17.08 4.10
CA LEU A 51 1.05 -17.04 3.10
C LEU A 51 1.62 -16.47 1.80
N PRO A 52 2.11 -17.32 0.88
CA PRO A 52 2.76 -16.86 -0.35
C PRO A 52 1.83 -16.05 -1.26
N ALA A 53 0.51 -16.20 -1.12
CA ALA A 53 -0.50 -15.42 -1.83
C ALA A 53 -0.42 -13.91 -1.52
N TYR A 54 0.04 -13.53 -0.33
CA TYR A 54 0.16 -12.13 0.09
C TYR A 54 1.56 -11.54 -0.11
N ARG A 55 2.42 -12.20 -0.90
CA ARG A 55 3.70 -11.62 -1.29
C ARG A 55 3.51 -10.57 -2.40
N PRO A 56 4.39 -9.55 -2.50
CA PRO A 56 5.49 -9.26 -1.57
C PRO A 56 5.01 -8.68 -0.22
N ALA A 57 5.86 -8.77 0.81
CA ALA A 57 5.56 -8.23 2.14
C ALA A 57 5.21 -6.74 2.05
N ARG A 58 4.30 -6.26 2.91
CA ARG A 58 3.78 -4.88 2.92
C ARG A 58 2.92 -4.46 1.71
N SER A 59 2.70 -5.34 0.72
CA SER A 59 1.76 -5.03 -0.38
C SER A 59 0.29 -5.19 -0.01
N PHE A 60 0.00 -5.67 1.19
CA PHE A 60 -1.37 -5.84 1.68
C PHE A 60 -1.54 -5.17 3.04
N ARG A 61 -2.63 -4.43 3.18
CA ARG A 61 -3.18 -4.00 4.47
C ARG A 61 -4.14 -5.07 4.96
N ALA A 62 -4.11 -5.31 6.26
CA ALA A 62 -5.03 -6.20 6.95
C ALA A 62 -5.65 -5.48 8.13
N ARG A 63 -6.97 -5.60 8.28
CA ARG A 63 -7.74 -5.11 9.44
C ARG A 63 -8.67 -6.21 9.93
N THR A 64 -8.97 -6.19 11.21
CA THR A 64 -9.90 -7.13 11.84
C THR A 64 -11.08 -6.35 12.40
N GLU A 65 -12.29 -6.85 12.17
CA GLU A 65 -13.52 -6.25 12.64
C GLU A 65 -14.29 -7.28 13.46
N VAL A 66 -14.71 -6.91 14.67
CA VAL A 66 -15.48 -7.80 15.54
C VAL A 66 -16.95 -7.71 15.16
N THR A 67 -17.54 -8.83 14.78
CA THR A 67 -18.95 -8.93 14.37
C THR A 67 -19.69 -9.92 15.26
N GLN A 68 -21.02 -9.97 15.14
CA GLN A 68 -21.86 -10.86 15.96
C GLN A 68 -21.53 -12.35 15.75
N ASN A 69 -20.89 -12.69 14.64
CA ASN A 69 -20.57 -14.07 14.24
C ASN A 69 -19.09 -14.45 14.48
N GLY A 70 -18.27 -13.53 14.98
CA GLY A 70 -16.84 -13.75 15.19
C GLY A 70 -16.02 -12.51 14.87
N VAL A 71 -14.86 -12.71 14.25
CA VAL A 71 -13.94 -11.64 13.88
C VAL A 71 -13.60 -11.74 12.41
N ASP A 72 -14.08 -10.79 11.63
CA ASP A 72 -13.88 -10.70 10.20
C ASP A 72 -12.50 -10.14 9.90
N LEU A 73 -11.75 -10.84 9.04
CA LEU A 73 -10.48 -10.40 8.51
C LEU A 73 -10.70 -9.79 7.13
N TRP A 74 -10.38 -8.52 7.01
CA TRP A 74 -10.42 -7.78 5.76
C TRP A 74 -9.01 -7.51 5.27
N VAL A 75 -8.79 -7.71 3.97
CA VAL A 75 -7.52 -7.50 3.29
C VAL A 75 -7.70 -6.49 2.16
N CYS A 76 -6.70 -5.64 1.95
CA CYS A 76 -6.71 -4.64 0.89
C CYS A 76 -5.32 -4.64 0.24
N TYR A 77 -5.25 -4.82 -1.07
CA TYR A 77 -3.99 -4.69 -1.79
C TYR A 77 -3.66 -3.21 -1.92
N VAL A 78 -2.47 -2.84 -1.44
CA VAL A 78 -1.85 -1.53 -1.62
C VAL A 78 -0.59 -1.81 -2.41
N ALA A 79 -0.66 -1.55 -3.72
CA ALA A 79 0.50 -1.72 -4.58
C ALA A 79 1.70 -0.97 -4.00
N PRO A 80 2.93 -1.50 -4.11
CA PRO A 80 4.13 -0.85 -3.57
C PRO A 80 4.38 0.56 -4.14
N SER A 81 3.71 0.94 -5.23
CA SER A 81 3.71 2.28 -5.81
C SER A 81 3.02 3.35 -4.95
N ASP A 82 2.16 2.96 -4.01
CA ASP A 82 1.43 3.90 -3.13
C ASP A 82 2.32 4.45 -2.01
N GLN A 83 3.42 3.74 -1.68
CA GLN A 83 4.47 4.28 -0.82
C GLN A 83 5.22 5.43 -1.52
N HIS A 84 5.45 5.27 -2.84
CA HIS A 84 6.10 6.28 -3.67
C HIS A 84 5.35 7.62 -3.69
N THR A 85 4.02 7.62 -3.53
CA THR A 85 3.23 8.87 -3.47
C THR A 85 3.47 9.65 -2.17
N ARG A 86 3.79 8.97 -1.06
CA ARG A 86 4.18 9.62 0.20
C ARG A 86 5.63 10.11 0.17
N ASP A 87 6.55 9.31 -0.37
CA ASP A 87 7.95 9.71 -0.54
C ASP A 87 8.10 10.89 -1.53
N PHE A 88 7.26 10.97 -2.57
CA PHE A 88 7.23 12.13 -3.46
C PHE A 88 6.76 13.39 -2.73
N HIS A 89 5.73 13.28 -1.88
CA HIS A 89 5.21 14.43 -1.13
C HIS A 89 6.22 14.91 -0.08
N GLU A 90 6.92 14.01 0.61
CA GLU A 90 8.01 14.39 1.54
C GLU A 90 9.25 14.92 0.79
N SER A 91 9.54 14.45 -0.42
CA SER A 91 10.64 14.96 -1.25
C SER A 91 10.36 16.37 -1.79
N ILE A 92 9.09 16.70 -2.10
CA ILE A 92 8.67 18.07 -2.45
C ILE A 92 8.74 18.98 -1.21
N THR A 93 8.47 18.45 -0.01
CA THR A 93 8.43 19.25 1.22
C THR A 93 9.79 19.39 1.92
N SER A 94 10.73 18.45 1.71
CA SER A 94 12.06 18.43 2.36
C SER A 94 13.18 19.15 1.59
N GLY A 95 12.86 19.92 0.55
CA GLY A 95 13.76 20.98 0.06
C GLY A 95 14.91 20.53 -0.85
N LEU A 96 14.63 19.73 -1.87
CA LEU A 96 15.60 19.41 -2.94
C LEU A 96 15.13 19.77 -4.36
N THR A 97 14.14 20.65 -4.49
CA THR A 97 13.89 21.36 -5.75
C THR A 97 14.38 22.78 -5.58
N GLU A 98 15.50 23.11 -6.23
CA GLU A 98 15.78 24.50 -6.59
C GLU A 98 14.49 25.12 -7.14
N ASP A 99 14.08 26.22 -6.53
CA ASP A 99 12.88 26.95 -6.93
C ASP A 99 13.01 27.35 -8.41
N LEU A 100 11.91 27.28 -9.16
CA LEU A 100 11.90 27.60 -10.59
C LEU A 100 12.44 29.03 -10.84
N ASP A 101 12.29 29.94 -9.86
CA ASP A 101 12.90 31.27 -9.88
C ASP A 101 14.44 31.24 -9.88
N ALA A 102 15.05 30.31 -9.12
CA ALA A 102 16.50 30.16 -9.08
C ALA A 102 17.06 29.66 -10.42
N PHE A 103 16.34 28.75 -11.07
CA PHE A 103 16.67 28.27 -12.40
C PHE A 103 16.51 29.38 -13.46
N SER A 104 15.42 30.16 -13.41
CA SER A 104 15.18 31.30 -14.28
C SER A 104 16.28 32.35 -14.15
N ARG A 105 16.70 32.72 -12.94
CA ARG A 105 17.81 33.67 -12.72
C ARG A 105 19.13 33.18 -13.31
N ARG A 106 19.41 31.87 -13.26
CA ARG A 106 20.61 31.28 -13.85
C ARG A 106 20.60 31.33 -15.38
N LEU A 107 19.45 31.14 -16.00
CA LEU A 107 19.28 31.24 -17.45
C LEU A 107 19.44 32.68 -17.93
N GLU A 108 18.88 33.65 -17.22
CA GLU A 108 19.06 35.08 -17.55
C GLU A 108 20.52 35.53 -17.39
N GLN A 109 21.25 34.98 -16.40
CA GLN A 109 22.69 35.23 -16.23
C GLN A 109 23.56 34.66 -17.35
N ARG A 110 23.11 33.65 -18.09
CA ARG A 110 23.83 33.12 -19.28
C ARG A 110 23.56 33.90 -20.57
N GLY A 111 22.59 34.81 -20.59
CA GLY A 111 22.28 35.65 -21.76
C GLY A 111 23.25 36.82 -22.00
N THR A 112 24.22 37.04 -21.11
CA THR A 112 25.17 38.16 -21.17
C THR A 112 26.63 37.70 -21.21
N GLU A 113 26.93 36.59 -21.89
CA GLU A 113 28.31 36.23 -22.22
C GLU A 113 28.65 36.82 -23.61
N PRO A 114 29.40 37.94 -23.71
CA PRO A 114 29.84 38.46 -24.99
C PRO A 114 30.84 37.50 -25.61
N THR A 115 30.44 36.89 -26.73
CA THR A 115 31.29 36.13 -27.65
C THR A 115 32.53 36.94 -28.01
N ALA A 116 33.63 36.73 -27.28
CA ALA A 116 34.96 37.12 -27.70
C ALA A 116 35.47 36.06 -28.69
N ARG A 117 35.36 36.37 -29.98
CA ARG A 117 36.04 35.64 -31.05
C ARG A 117 37.55 35.85 -30.91
N PRO A 118 38.37 34.78 -30.81
CA PRO A 118 39.80 34.91 -31.02
C PRO A 118 40.08 35.07 -32.53
N ALA A 119 41.03 35.94 -32.84
CA ALA A 119 41.52 36.27 -34.19
C ALA A 119 42.43 35.17 -34.76
#